data_AF-A0A2H4SFP3-F1
#
_entry.id   AF-A0A2H4SFP3-F1
#
_cell.length_a   1.000
_cell.length_b   1.000
_cell.length_c   1.000
_cell.angle_alpha   90.00
_cell.angle_beta   90.00
_cell.angle_gamma   90.00
#
_symmetry.space_group_name_H-M   'P 1'
#
loop_
_entity.id
_entity.type
_entity.pdbx_description
1 polymer ?
#
loop_
_entity_poly.entity_id
_entity_poly.type
_entity_poly.pdbx_seq_one_letter_code
_entity_poly.pdbx_strand_id
1 'polypeptide(L)'
;MMKIGIAALASAQVVDDSQCDCYVTDGPFPTYYLHHGFWDFRSLSRCAGVPAVLPDVAGNLQAKATCSLFDWSDPFTQFWGPQHWSNGNQTFPMVTTYNNLYIEHNPGGESATFLTMRTARLPGFQTAAELQSMSKVDHASIRMRARSHGAPGACTSVFTYLGGARLADVQESDVEMLTREPAAKTIHYTNQPSYREDGSTVAGASYTATLPGGRRWSDWLTHRLDWTPGRTTFGVDGGESHTQTFQAPRDPSLVLLNVWSDGGVWTGKMAAGGEAFQNVQWMEMLYDIVPAGRKCERKCSIDKSPEIGKAVRV
;
A
#
# COMPACT_ATOMS: atom_id res chain seq x y z
N MET A 1 5.81 41.83 37.31
CA MET A 1 5.40 40.40 37.29
C MET A 1 4.59 40.16 36.03
N MET A 2 5.18 39.51 35.04
CA MET A 2 4.56 39.22 33.74
C MET A 2 3.82 37.88 33.88
N LYS A 3 2.48 37.91 33.82
CA LYS A 3 1.66 36.70 33.84
C LYS A 3 1.83 35.98 32.49
N ILE A 4 2.63 34.93 32.48
CA ILE A 4 2.68 33.97 31.37
C ILE A 4 1.39 33.17 31.45
N GLY A 5 0.43 33.50 30.58
CA GLY A 5 -0.76 32.69 30.39
C GLY A 5 -0.37 31.39 29.70
N ILE A 6 -0.47 30.28 30.42
CA ILE A 6 -0.41 28.94 29.83
C ILE A 6 -1.71 28.81 29.03
N ALA A 7 -1.62 28.96 27.71
CA ALA A 7 -2.72 28.60 26.82
C ALA A 7 -2.91 27.08 26.95
N ALA A 8 -4.03 26.65 27.52
CA ALA A 8 -4.44 25.26 27.47
C ALA A 8 -4.62 24.89 25.99
N LEU A 9 -3.75 24.02 25.48
CA LEU A 9 -3.98 23.36 24.20
C LEU A 9 -5.30 22.60 24.34
N ALA A 10 -6.35 23.06 23.67
CA ALA A 10 -7.58 22.29 23.56
C ALA A 10 -7.20 20.92 22.99
N SER A 11 -7.46 19.85 23.74
CA SER A 11 -7.21 18.49 23.26
C SER A 11 -8.01 18.31 21.97
N ALA A 12 -7.34 17.95 20.88
CA ALA A 12 -7.99 17.69 19.61
C ALA A 12 -9.10 16.64 19.83
N GLN A 13 -10.36 17.03 19.63
CA GLN A 13 -11.48 16.15 19.86
C GLN A 13 -11.55 15.13 18.73
N VAL A 14 -11.34 13.86 19.07
CA VAL A 14 -11.58 12.73 18.15
C VAL A 14 -13.06 12.69 17.79
N VAL A 15 -13.35 12.56 16.50
CA VAL A 15 -14.69 12.55 15.94
C VAL A 15 -14.91 11.34 15.05
N ASP A 16 -16.18 10.99 14.88
CA ASP A 16 -16.60 10.01 13.88
C ASP A 16 -16.62 10.63 12.48
N ASP A 17 -16.42 9.82 11.44
CA ASP A 17 -16.41 10.27 10.05
C ASP A 17 -17.72 10.97 9.64
N SER A 18 -18.86 10.59 10.21
CA SER A 18 -20.15 11.28 9.98
C SER A 18 -20.15 12.76 10.43
N GLN A 19 -19.18 13.17 11.26
CA GLN A 19 -19.02 14.52 11.73
C GLN A 19 -18.08 15.37 10.87
N CYS A 20 -17.52 14.81 9.80
CA CYS A 20 -16.61 15.43 8.87
C CYS A 20 -17.28 15.63 7.50
N ASP A 21 -17.05 16.78 6.88
CA ASP A 21 -17.44 17.03 5.49
C ASP A 21 -16.30 16.72 4.52
N CYS A 22 -15.07 16.87 5.00
CA CYS A 22 -13.84 16.58 4.28
C CYS A 22 -12.67 16.40 5.26
N TYR A 23 -11.58 15.88 4.71
CA TYR A 23 -10.35 15.58 5.43
C TYR A 23 -9.19 16.34 4.80
N VAL A 24 -8.27 16.86 5.61
CA VAL A 24 -7.10 17.58 5.14
C VAL A 24 -5.82 16.90 5.61
N THR A 25 -4.88 16.73 4.69
CA THR A 25 -3.52 16.27 5.01
C THR A 25 -2.70 17.40 5.59
N ASP A 26 -1.77 17.06 6.46
CA ASP A 26 -0.66 17.95 6.83
C ASP A 26 0.39 18.05 5.71
N GLY A 27 1.47 18.79 5.99
CA GLY A 27 2.61 18.92 5.10
C GLY A 27 2.58 20.19 4.22
N PRO A 28 3.58 20.32 3.32
CA PRO A 28 3.76 21.52 2.51
C PRO A 28 2.67 21.73 1.45
N PHE A 29 1.91 20.68 1.12
CA PHE A 29 0.87 20.69 0.08
C PHE A 29 -0.46 20.17 0.65
N PRO A 30 -1.10 20.89 1.59
CA PRO A 30 -2.34 20.43 2.22
C PRO A 30 -3.43 20.28 1.15
N THR A 31 -4.00 19.08 1.09
CA THR A 31 -5.04 18.72 0.12
C THR A 31 -6.27 18.23 0.84
N TYR A 32 -7.44 18.60 0.32
CA TYR A 32 -8.73 18.24 0.90
C TYR A 32 -9.33 17.06 0.15
N TYR A 33 -9.77 16.04 0.89
CA TYR A 33 -10.36 14.81 0.40
C TYR A 33 -11.78 14.63 0.95
N LEU A 34 -12.63 13.93 0.20
CA LEU A 34 -14.03 13.69 0.54
C LEU A 34 -14.19 12.53 1.51
N HIS A 35 -13.31 11.53 1.41
CA HIS A 35 -13.48 10.27 2.10
C HIS A 35 -12.28 9.91 2.95
N HIS A 36 -12.55 9.18 4.02
CA HIS A 36 -11.57 8.56 4.91
C HIS A 36 -11.92 7.07 5.00
N GLY A 37 -10.89 6.22 4.93
CA GLY A 37 -11.01 4.79 5.15
C GLY A 37 -9.88 4.29 6.03
N PHE A 38 -10.22 3.43 7.00
CA PHE A 38 -9.26 2.77 7.88
C PHE A 38 -9.54 1.27 7.96
N TRP A 39 -8.52 0.47 7.64
CA TRP A 39 -8.59 -0.99 7.67
C TRP A 39 -7.54 -1.53 8.64
N ASP A 40 -8.02 -2.14 9.73
CA ASP A 40 -7.17 -2.57 10.85
C ASP A 40 -7.12 -4.10 10.95
N PHE A 41 -5.92 -4.65 10.80
CA PHE A 41 -5.66 -6.07 10.88
C PHE A 41 -5.05 -6.50 12.22
N ARG A 42 -4.90 -5.58 13.19
CA ARG A 42 -4.22 -5.83 14.46
C ARG A 42 -4.98 -6.72 15.44
N SER A 43 -6.28 -6.92 15.23
CA SER A 43 -7.18 -7.65 16.15
C SER A 43 -8.19 -8.54 15.40
N LEU A 44 -7.68 -9.47 14.60
CA LEU A 44 -8.47 -10.37 13.74
C LEU A 44 -8.23 -11.85 14.07
N SER A 45 -8.08 -12.20 15.35
CA SER A 45 -7.76 -13.57 15.80
C SER A 45 -8.74 -14.64 15.29
N ARG A 46 -10.00 -14.29 15.00
CA ARG A 46 -10.99 -15.20 14.38
C ARG A 46 -10.58 -15.73 12.99
N CYS A 47 -9.67 -15.03 12.33
CA CYS A 47 -9.18 -15.32 10.99
C CYS A 47 -7.73 -15.76 10.96
N ALA A 48 -7.06 -15.77 12.11
CA ALA A 48 -5.64 -16.00 12.16
C ALA A 48 -5.31 -17.47 11.87
N GLY A 49 -4.52 -17.71 10.83
CA GLY A 49 -4.12 -19.01 10.37
C GLY A 49 -3.22 -18.91 9.14
N VAL A 50 -2.15 -19.70 9.11
CA VAL A 50 -1.22 -19.76 7.97
C VAL A 50 -1.70 -20.86 7.02
N PRO A 51 -2.27 -20.55 5.84
CA PRO A 51 -2.64 -21.55 4.87
C PRO A 51 -1.38 -22.19 4.26
N ALA A 52 -1.42 -23.52 4.14
CA ALA A 52 -0.38 -24.26 3.45
C ALA A 52 -0.24 -23.77 2.00
N VAL A 53 0.99 -23.73 1.49
CA VAL A 53 1.25 -23.41 0.08
C VAL A 53 0.64 -24.52 -0.79
N LEU A 54 -0.17 -24.13 -1.77
CA LEU A 54 -0.79 -25.07 -2.71
C LEU A 54 0.23 -25.47 -3.79
N PRO A 55 0.47 -26.76 -4.03
CA PRO A 55 1.64 -27.23 -4.78
C PRO A 55 1.51 -27.10 -6.30
N ASP A 56 0.32 -26.83 -6.83
CA ASP A 56 0.04 -26.83 -8.26
C ASP A 56 -0.78 -25.60 -8.70
N VAL A 57 -0.69 -25.26 -9.98
CA VAL A 57 -1.34 -24.10 -10.57
C VAL A 57 -2.87 -24.19 -10.46
N ALA A 58 -3.45 -25.36 -10.66
CA ALA A 58 -4.91 -25.54 -10.65
C ALA A 58 -5.49 -25.27 -9.24
N GLY A 59 -4.84 -25.77 -8.20
CA GLY A 59 -5.19 -25.50 -6.80
C GLY A 59 -5.11 -24.01 -6.47
N ASN A 60 -4.05 -23.33 -6.92
CA ASN A 60 -3.93 -21.87 -6.72
C ASN A 60 -5.01 -21.08 -7.48
N LEU A 61 -5.40 -21.55 -8.67
CA LEU A 61 -6.49 -20.97 -9.46
C LEU A 61 -7.90 -21.29 -8.93
N GLN A 62 -8.02 -22.23 -8.00
CA GLN A 62 -9.29 -22.63 -7.38
C GLN A 62 -9.30 -22.33 -5.87
N ALA A 63 -8.27 -21.64 -5.39
CA ALA A 63 -8.13 -21.30 -3.99
C ALA A 63 -9.32 -20.47 -3.52
N LYS A 64 -9.83 -20.81 -2.34
CA LYS A 64 -10.88 -20.04 -1.68
C LYS A 64 -10.26 -18.98 -0.79
N ALA A 65 -11.07 -17.99 -0.39
CA ALA A 65 -10.71 -17.06 0.66
C ALA A 65 -10.25 -17.81 1.92
N THR A 66 -9.17 -17.33 2.53
CA THR A 66 -8.55 -17.94 3.72
C THR A 66 -9.24 -17.51 5.02
N CYS A 67 -10.05 -16.46 4.95
CA CYS A 67 -10.77 -15.82 6.05
C CYS A 67 -11.99 -15.10 5.48
N SER A 68 -13.08 -15.05 6.25
CA SER A 68 -14.33 -14.42 5.81
C SER A 68 -14.22 -12.92 5.54
N LEU A 69 -13.17 -12.26 6.04
CA LEU A 69 -12.82 -10.87 5.69
C LEU A 69 -12.64 -10.69 4.17
N PHE A 70 -12.15 -11.73 3.47
CA PHE A 70 -11.92 -11.68 2.03
C PHE A 70 -13.10 -12.19 1.21
N ASP A 71 -14.22 -12.53 1.85
CA ASP A 71 -15.44 -12.90 1.13
C ASP A 71 -16.07 -11.65 0.51
N TRP A 72 -16.61 -11.79 -0.70
CA TRP A 72 -17.26 -10.70 -1.46
C TRP A 72 -18.51 -10.10 -0.77
N SER A 73 -18.97 -10.71 0.33
CA SER A 73 -20.05 -10.19 1.17
C SER A 73 -19.58 -9.35 2.35
N ASP A 74 -18.29 -9.38 2.70
CA ASP A 74 -17.74 -8.62 3.83
C ASP A 74 -17.59 -7.13 3.45
N PRO A 75 -17.86 -6.18 4.36
CA PRO A 75 -17.64 -4.75 4.10
C PRO A 75 -16.21 -4.41 3.64
N PHE A 76 -15.20 -5.18 4.05
CA PHE A 76 -13.83 -5.03 3.58
C PHE A 76 -13.76 -5.10 2.05
N THR A 77 -14.45 -6.05 1.43
CA THR A 77 -14.42 -6.28 -0.03
C THR A 77 -15.29 -5.33 -0.82
N GLN A 78 -16.04 -4.43 -0.15
CA GLN A 78 -16.68 -3.30 -0.83
C GLN A 78 -15.66 -2.25 -1.27
N PHE A 79 -14.54 -2.15 -0.56
CA PHE A 79 -13.42 -1.30 -0.98
C PHE A 79 -12.26 -2.10 -1.54
N TRP A 80 -11.80 -3.17 -0.87
CA TRP A 80 -10.60 -3.93 -1.25
C TRP A 80 -10.96 -5.29 -1.85
N GLY A 81 -10.83 -5.42 -3.16
CA GLY A 81 -11.02 -6.68 -3.87
C GLY A 81 -9.78 -7.57 -3.83
N PRO A 82 -9.81 -8.75 -3.20
CA PRO A 82 -8.75 -9.75 -3.36
C PRO A 82 -8.70 -10.19 -4.83
N GLN A 83 -7.50 -10.23 -5.40
CA GLN A 83 -7.32 -10.58 -6.80
C GLN A 83 -6.91 -12.04 -6.98
N HIS A 84 -7.34 -12.58 -8.12
CA HIS A 84 -7.05 -13.94 -8.53
C HIS A 84 -7.02 -14.01 -10.06
N TRP A 85 -5.86 -14.30 -10.61
CA TRP A 85 -5.60 -14.35 -12.05
C TRP A 85 -4.23 -15.03 -12.33
N SER A 86 -3.97 -15.35 -13.60
CA SER A 86 -2.63 -15.76 -14.05
C SER A 86 -2.15 -14.88 -15.20
N ASN A 87 -0.84 -14.64 -15.27
CA ASN A 87 -0.23 -13.81 -16.32
C ASN A 87 -0.21 -14.46 -17.72
N GLY A 88 -0.75 -15.68 -17.86
CA GLY A 88 -0.83 -16.38 -19.15
C GLY A 88 0.49 -16.96 -19.67
N ASN A 89 1.61 -16.81 -18.93
CA ASN A 89 2.88 -17.42 -19.32
C ASN A 89 2.80 -18.95 -19.21
N GLN A 90 3.04 -19.65 -20.32
CA GLN A 90 2.91 -21.11 -20.39
C GLN A 90 4.11 -21.89 -19.86
N THR A 91 5.29 -21.26 -19.81
CA THR A 91 6.54 -21.92 -19.40
C THR A 91 6.78 -21.79 -17.90
N PHE A 92 6.48 -20.62 -17.35
CA PHE A 92 6.64 -20.33 -15.94
C PHE A 92 5.57 -19.31 -15.51
N PRO A 93 4.33 -19.77 -15.27
CA PRO A 93 3.23 -18.87 -14.92
C PRO A 93 3.49 -18.16 -13.59
N MET A 94 3.02 -16.93 -13.51
CA MET A 94 2.74 -16.27 -12.23
C MET A 94 1.24 -16.39 -11.98
N VAL A 95 0.86 -16.81 -10.77
CA VAL A 95 -0.53 -17.03 -10.35
C VAL A 95 -0.81 -16.20 -9.10
N THR A 96 -1.56 -15.12 -9.27
CA THR A 96 -2.10 -14.34 -8.15
C THR A 96 -3.25 -15.14 -7.55
N THR A 97 -3.19 -15.43 -6.24
CA THR A 97 -4.11 -16.40 -5.59
C THR A 97 -4.60 -15.91 -4.24
N TYR A 98 -5.85 -16.25 -3.91
CA TYR A 98 -6.44 -15.98 -2.59
C TYR A 98 -5.70 -16.70 -1.46
N ASN A 99 -5.05 -17.83 -1.73
CA ASN A 99 -4.28 -18.58 -0.73
C ASN A 99 -3.07 -17.82 -0.18
N ASN A 100 -2.68 -16.72 -0.85
CA ASN A 100 -1.56 -15.88 -0.43
C ASN A 100 -2.00 -14.59 0.27
N LEU A 101 -3.30 -14.41 0.52
CA LEU A 101 -3.85 -13.36 1.37
C LEU A 101 -4.40 -14.04 2.62
N TYR A 102 -3.85 -13.77 3.80
CA TYR A 102 -4.30 -14.41 5.04
C TYR A 102 -3.95 -13.58 6.27
N ILE A 103 -4.62 -13.84 7.39
CA ILE A 103 -4.32 -13.19 8.66
C ILE A 103 -3.39 -14.11 9.47
N GLU A 104 -2.33 -13.57 10.05
CA GLU A 104 -1.43 -14.31 10.93
C GLU A 104 -1.55 -13.87 12.38
N HIS A 105 -1.30 -14.79 13.30
CA HIS A 105 -1.02 -14.45 14.69
C HIS A 105 0.33 -13.74 14.81
N ASN A 106 0.41 -12.78 15.72
CA ASN A 106 1.64 -12.06 16.04
C ASN A 106 2.05 -12.31 17.51
N PRO A 107 2.40 -13.55 17.89
CA PRO A 107 2.71 -13.88 19.27
C PRO A 107 3.90 -13.06 19.78
N GLY A 108 3.70 -12.35 20.89
CA GLY A 108 4.73 -11.48 21.48
C GLY A 108 4.94 -10.15 20.74
N GLY A 109 4.13 -9.84 19.72
CA GLY A 109 4.13 -8.54 19.07
C GLY A 109 3.20 -7.52 19.72
N GLU A 110 3.32 -6.26 19.29
CA GLU A 110 2.49 -5.13 19.77
C GLU A 110 1.01 -5.24 19.36
N SER A 111 0.71 -6.10 18.38
CA SER A 111 -0.64 -6.40 17.88
C SER A 111 -0.92 -7.88 18.00
N ALA A 112 -2.19 -8.29 18.06
CA ALA A 112 -2.57 -9.70 18.13
C ALA A 112 -2.39 -10.41 16.78
N THR A 113 -2.63 -9.69 15.69
CA THR A 113 -2.57 -10.21 14.31
C THR A 113 -2.04 -9.19 13.32
N PHE A 114 -1.81 -9.62 12.08
CA PHE A 114 -1.59 -8.75 10.91
C PHE A 114 -2.07 -9.47 9.64
N LEU A 115 -2.31 -8.71 8.58
CA LEU A 115 -2.48 -9.25 7.22
C LEU A 115 -1.11 -9.70 6.68
N THR A 116 -1.08 -10.84 6.02
CA THR A 116 0.06 -11.31 5.23
C THR A 116 -0.33 -11.45 3.77
N MET A 117 0.53 -10.89 2.92
CA MET A 117 0.58 -11.10 1.49
C MET A 117 1.85 -11.89 1.18
N ARG A 118 1.72 -13.04 0.50
CA ARG A 118 2.83 -13.97 0.21
C ARG A 118 3.09 -14.07 -1.30
N THR A 119 4.35 -14.23 -1.67
CA THR A 119 4.76 -14.85 -2.94
C THR A 119 5.61 -16.07 -2.65
N ALA A 120 5.42 -17.15 -3.41
CA ALA A 120 6.16 -18.40 -3.23
C ALA A 120 6.67 -18.95 -4.57
N ARG A 121 7.93 -19.40 -4.59
CA ARG A 121 8.57 -20.01 -5.77
C ARG A 121 8.40 -21.53 -5.74
N LEU A 122 7.52 -22.04 -6.59
CA LEU A 122 7.20 -23.47 -6.68
C LEU A 122 7.90 -24.12 -7.88
N PRO A 123 7.95 -25.46 -7.94
CA PRO A 123 8.41 -26.16 -9.14
C PRO A 123 7.55 -25.77 -10.35
N GLY A 124 8.13 -24.98 -11.26
CA GLY A 124 7.50 -24.60 -12.53
C GLY A 124 6.61 -23.36 -12.52
N PHE A 125 6.37 -22.70 -11.38
CA PHE A 125 5.57 -21.47 -11.34
C PHE A 125 5.86 -20.58 -10.10
N GLN A 126 5.40 -19.33 -10.13
CA GLN A 126 5.40 -18.43 -8.98
C GLN A 126 3.95 -18.16 -8.56
N THR A 127 3.68 -18.10 -7.26
CA THR A 127 2.43 -17.53 -6.75
C THR A 127 2.62 -16.08 -6.31
N ALA A 128 1.60 -15.25 -6.42
CA ALA A 128 1.60 -13.85 -6.01
C ALA A 128 0.36 -13.53 -5.16
N ALA A 129 0.31 -12.33 -4.59
CA ALA A 129 -0.84 -11.82 -3.86
C ALA A 129 -1.11 -10.38 -4.28
N GLU A 130 -2.38 -10.01 -4.39
CA GLU A 130 -2.78 -8.64 -4.74
C GLU A 130 -4.14 -8.30 -4.13
N LEU A 131 -4.21 -7.09 -3.58
CA LEU A 131 -5.44 -6.41 -3.17
C LEU A 131 -5.54 -5.14 -4.00
N GLN A 132 -6.73 -4.85 -4.54
CA GLN A 132 -6.98 -3.61 -5.29
C GLN A 132 -8.25 -2.92 -4.81
N SER A 133 -8.33 -1.61 -4.99
CA SER A 133 -9.58 -0.89 -4.78
C SER A 133 -10.65 -1.35 -5.78
N MET A 134 -11.91 -1.42 -5.35
CA MET A 134 -13.03 -1.81 -6.21
C MET A 134 -13.43 -0.74 -7.22
N SER A 135 -12.96 0.48 -7.00
CA SER A 135 -13.18 1.63 -7.87
C SER A 135 -11.92 2.49 -7.92
N LYS A 136 -11.78 3.23 -9.01
CA LYS A 136 -10.75 4.25 -9.15
C LYS A 136 -11.07 5.40 -8.22
N VAL A 137 -10.03 5.99 -7.63
CA VAL A 137 -10.13 7.19 -6.80
C VAL A 137 -9.47 8.36 -7.52
N ASP A 138 -10.05 9.54 -7.37
CA ASP A 138 -9.49 10.79 -7.88
C ASP A 138 -8.54 11.39 -6.84
N HIS A 139 -7.27 11.00 -6.95
CA HIS A 139 -6.21 11.34 -5.99
C HIS A 139 -6.40 10.69 -4.60
N ALA A 140 -5.28 10.50 -3.88
CA ALA A 140 -5.30 9.82 -2.59
C ALA A 140 -4.08 10.17 -1.73
N SER A 141 -4.28 10.15 -0.41
CA SER A 141 -3.23 10.13 0.60
C SER A 141 -3.27 8.76 1.29
N ILE A 142 -2.34 7.87 0.92
CA ILE A 142 -2.31 6.46 1.31
C ILE A 142 -1.25 6.28 2.41
N ARG A 143 -1.63 5.67 3.53
CA ARG A 143 -0.72 5.28 4.63
C ARG A 143 -0.83 3.77 4.84
N MET A 144 0.31 3.10 5.00
CA MET A 144 0.36 1.67 5.25
C MET A 144 1.42 1.35 6.29
N ARG A 145 1.01 0.73 7.40
CA ARG A 145 1.92 0.18 8.41
C ARG A 145 2.30 -1.24 8.02
N ALA A 146 3.48 -1.41 7.45
CA ALA A 146 3.90 -2.68 6.89
C ALA A 146 5.37 -3.00 7.18
N ARG A 147 5.72 -4.25 6.92
CA ARG A 147 7.11 -4.73 6.80
C ARG A 147 7.20 -5.74 5.67
N SER A 148 8.37 -5.84 5.07
CA SER A 148 8.68 -6.83 4.04
C SER A 148 9.76 -7.79 4.55
N HIS A 149 9.74 -9.06 4.16
CA HIS A 149 10.80 -10.03 4.52
C HIS A 149 10.72 -11.30 3.67
N GLY A 150 11.68 -12.21 3.89
CA GLY A 150 11.74 -13.51 3.25
C GLY A 150 12.88 -13.62 2.23
N ALA A 151 12.72 -14.56 1.30
CA ALA A 151 13.72 -14.91 0.32
C ALA A 151 14.02 -13.75 -0.65
N PRO A 152 15.29 -13.58 -1.08
CA PRO A 152 15.65 -12.72 -2.19
C PRO A 152 14.87 -13.08 -3.45
N GLY A 153 14.42 -12.07 -4.21
CA GLY A 153 13.77 -12.30 -5.51
C GLY A 153 12.33 -11.82 -5.63
N ALA A 154 11.83 -10.99 -4.71
CA ALA A 154 10.46 -10.48 -4.73
C ALA A 154 10.40 -8.95 -4.65
N CYS A 155 9.27 -8.40 -5.07
CA CYS A 155 8.85 -7.03 -4.83
C CYS A 155 7.59 -7.02 -3.95
N THR A 156 7.56 -6.13 -2.97
CA THR A 156 6.37 -5.79 -2.18
C THR A 156 6.03 -4.32 -2.44
N SER A 157 4.75 -3.99 -2.52
CA SER A 157 4.35 -2.66 -2.98
C SER A 157 3.08 -2.11 -2.34
N VAL A 158 2.94 -0.80 -2.44
CA VAL A 158 1.65 -0.09 -2.47
C VAL A 158 1.74 0.95 -3.58
N PHE A 159 0.73 1.03 -4.44
CA PHE A 159 0.80 1.87 -5.63
C PHE A 159 -0.57 2.30 -6.14
N THR A 160 -0.58 3.29 -7.02
CA THR A 160 -1.76 3.65 -7.82
C THR A 160 -1.60 3.15 -9.25
N TYR A 161 -2.68 2.76 -9.92
CA TYR A 161 -2.60 2.26 -11.29
C TYR A 161 -3.79 2.63 -12.17
N LEU A 162 -3.48 3.14 -13.36
CA LEU A 162 -4.38 3.29 -14.48
C LEU A 162 -3.68 2.74 -15.73
N GLY A 163 -4.19 1.62 -16.24
CA GLY A 163 -3.72 1.04 -17.49
C GLY A 163 -4.00 1.94 -18.69
N GLY A 164 -3.12 1.85 -19.70
CA GLY A 164 -3.20 2.59 -20.95
C GLY A 164 -3.17 1.67 -22.17
N ALA A 165 -3.62 2.17 -23.32
CA ALA A 165 -3.53 1.43 -24.58
C ALA A 165 -2.08 1.30 -25.09
N ARG A 166 -1.20 2.23 -24.70
CA ARG A 166 0.24 2.22 -24.94
C ARG A 166 0.96 2.39 -23.61
N LEU A 167 2.23 2.00 -23.54
CA LEU A 167 3.04 2.22 -22.33
C LEU A 167 3.06 3.69 -21.89
N ALA A 168 3.12 4.62 -22.85
CA ALA A 168 3.09 6.06 -22.59
C ALA A 168 1.78 6.59 -22.00
N ASP A 169 0.70 5.80 -22.05
CA ASP A 169 -0.61 6.17 -21.51
C ASP A 169 -0.85 5.59 -20.11
N VAL A 170 0.05 4.73 -19.61
CA VAL A 170 0.01 4.21 -18.24
C VAL A 170 0.26 5.35 -17.26
N GLN A 171 -0.51 5.37 -16.17
CA GLN A 171 -0.29 6.27 -15.04
C GLN A 171 -0.25 5.45 -13.77
N GLU A 172 0.88 5.48 -13.07
CA GLU A 172 1.08 4.70 -11.86
C GLU A 172 2.11 5.39 -10.96
N SER A 173 1.94 5.24 -9.65
CA SER A 173 2.88 5.76 -8.66
C SER A 173 3.15 4.73 -7.58
N ASP A 174 4.43 4.41 -7.42
CA ASP A 174 4.91 3.21 -6.75
C ASP A 174 5.65 3.53 -5.45
N VAL A 175 5.40 2.70 -4.43
CA VAL A 175 6.29 2.50 -3.28
C VAL A 175 6.69 1.04 -3.25
N GLU A 176 7.94 0.73 -3.61
CA GLU A 176 8.42 -0.64 -3.79
C GLU A 176 9.63 -0.96 -2.91
N MET A 177 9.60 -2.17 -2.34
CA MET A 177 10.73 -2.76 -1.61
C MET A 177 11.14 -4.08 -2.27
N LEU A 178 12.44 -4.23 -2.53
CA LEU A 178 12.98 -5.39 -3.23
C LEU A 178 13.72 -6.32 -2.26
N THR A 179 13.21 -7.55 -2.08
CA THR A 179 13.81 -8.50 -1.12
C THR A 179 15.20 -8.99 -1.52
N ARG A 180 15.59 -8.77 -2.78
CA ARG A 180 16.96 -9.03 -3.25
C ARG A 180 18.00 -8.08 -2.67
N GLU A 181 17.60 -6.94 -2.12
CA GLU A 181 18.52 -5.92 -1.62
C GLU A 181 18.97 -6.26 -0.20
N PRO A 182 20.23 -6.69 0.00
CA PRO A 182 20.64 -7.36 1.24
C PRO A 182 20.66 -6.44 2.45
N ALA A 183 20.83 -5.13 2.25
CA ALA A 183 20.79 -4.16 3.35
C ALA A 183 19.37 -3.93 3.87
N ALA A 184 18.35 -4.20 3.05
CA ALA A 184 16.95 -3.92 3.33
C ALA A 184 16.66 -2.44 3.69
N LYS A 185 17.48 -1.49 3.22
CA LYS A 185 17.37 -0.06 3.57
C LYS A 185 16.80 0.81 2.46
N THR A 186 16.59 0.23 1.29
CA THR A 186 16.26 0.98 0.09
C THR A 186 14.78 0.89 -0.20
N ILE A 187 14.16 2.01 -0.52
CA ILE A 187 12.80 2.08 -1.07
C ILE A 187 12.89 2.72 -2.45
N HIS A 188 12.17 2.16 -3.40
CA HIS A 188 12.06 2.67 -4.76
C HIS A 188 10.73 3.38 -4.92
N TYR A 189 10.79 4.65 -5.30
CA TYR A 189 9.63 5.47 -5.63
C TYR A 189 9.63 5.72 -7.13
N THR A 190 8.52 5.44 -7.82
CA THR A 190 8.44 5.64 -9.27
C THR A 190 7.11 6.26 -9.65
N ASN A 191 7.13 7.17 -10.62
CA ASN A 191 5.94 7.52 -11.38
C ASN A 191 6.09 6.95 -12.81
N GLN A 192 5.33 5.91 -13.11
CA GLN A 192 5.43 5.18 -14.38
C GLN A 192 4.85 5.99 -15.55
N PRO A 193 5.31 5.74 -16.78
CA PRO A 193 6.30 4.72 -17.17
C PRO A 193 7.75 5.15 -16.93
N SER A 194 8.54 4.28 -16.30
CA SER A 194 9.99 4.48 -16.06
C SER A 194 10.87 3.97 -17.21
N TYR A 195 10.28 3.36 -18.23
CA TYR A 195 10.94 2.87 -19.43
C TYR A 195 10.10 3.16 -20.67
N ARG A 196 10.73 3.10 -21.85
CA ARG A 196 10.07 3.22 -23.15
C ARG A 196 9.88 1.83 -23.79
N GLU A 197 9.13 1.78 -24.87
CA GLU A 197 8.88 0.56 -25.66
C GLU A 197 10.18 -0.11 -26.15
N ASP A 198 11.26 0.66 -26.34
CA ASP A 198 12.58 0.16 -26.73
C ASP A 198 13.43 -0.34 -25.55
N GLY A 199 12.88 -0.33 -24.34
CA GLY A 199 13.55 -0.72 -23.09
C GLY A 199 14.48 0.34 -22.51
N SER A 200 14.62 1.52 -23.12
CA SER A 200 15.41 2.61 -22.57
C SER A 200 14.72 3.22 -21.34
N THR A 201 15.51 3.62 -20.35
CA THR A 201 14.99 4.25 -19.13
C THR A 201 14.55 5.69 -19.38
N VAL A 202 13.54 6.13 -18.61
CA VAL A 202 13.06 7.51 -18.57
C VAL A 202 13.67 8.20 -17.37
N ALA A 203 14.64 9.09 -17.63
CA ALA A 203 15.31 9.83 -16.58
C ALA A 203 14.33 10.67 -15.76
N GLY A 204 14.43 10.58 -14.43
CA GLY A 204 13.57 11.32 -13.50
C GLY A 204 12.24 10.65 -13.15
N ALA A 205 11.88 9.52 -13.77
CA ALA A 205 10.67 8.76 -13.42
C ALA A 205 10.79 8.02 -12.08
N SER A 206 12.00 7.57 -11.74
CA SER A 206 12.28 6.81 -10.50
C SER A 206 13.26 7.54 -9.59
N TYR A 207 13.08 7.34 -8.29
CA TYR A 207 13.94 7.83 -7.22
C TYR A 207 14.17 6.74 -6.17
N THR A 208 15.40 6.60 -5.72
CA THR A 208 15.78 5.63 -4.71
C THR A 208 16.06 6.34 -3.39
N ALA A 209 15.28 6.01 -2.35
CA ALA A 209 15.44 6.55 -1.01
C ALA A 209 16.12 5.55 -0.07
N THR A 210 16.95 6.06 0.84
CA THR A 210 17.50 5.26 1.95
C THR A 210 16.70 5.53 3.23
N LEU A 211 16.30 4.47 3.91
CA LEU A 211 15.57 4.53 5.17
C LEU A 211 16.38 5.25 6.26
N PRO A 212 15.75 6.18 7.01
CA PRO A 212 16.43 6.96 8.05
C PRO A 212 16.75 6.10 9.28
N GLY A 213 17.67 6.59 10.13
CA GLY A 213 17.90 6.02 11.45
C GLY A 213 18.40 4.57 11.48
N GLY A 214 18.95 4.06 10.38
CA GLY A 214 19.42 2.67 10.27
C GLY A 214 18.29 1.63 10.17
N ARG A 215 17.04 2.09 9.99
CA ARG A 215 15.86 1.24 9.81
C ARG A 215 15.97 0.40 8.54
N ARG A 216 15.23 -0.70 8.53
CA ARG A 216 15.08 -1.61 7.39
C ARG A 216 13.62 -1.76 7.04
N TRP A 217 13.31 -2.10 5.79
CA TRP A 217 11.94 -2.42 5.39
C TRP A 217 11.40 -3.69 6.06
N SER A 218 12.25 -4.46 6.76
CA SER A 218 11.85 -5.59 7.61
C SER A 218 11.45 -5.19 9.02
N ASP A 219 11.77 -3.96 9.43
CA ASP A 219 11.15 -3.35 10.59
C ASP A 219 9.71 -2.94 10.21
N TRP A 220 8.82 -2.84 11.18
CA TRP A 220 7.53 -2.22 10.91
C TRP A 220 7.75 -0.74 10.60
N LEU A 221 7.30 -0.28 9.44
CA LEU A 221 7.37 1.11 8.95
C LEU A 221 5.97 1.62 8.56
N THR A 222 5.73 2.91 8.72
CA THR A 222 4.54 3.56 8.14
C THR A 222 4.94 4.25 6.85
N HIS A 223 4.59 3.65 5.72
CA HIS A 223 4.77 4.26 4.40
C HIS A 223 3.65 5.26 4.13
N ARG A 224 3.95 6.36 3.44
CA ARG A 224 2.99 7.37 2.99
C ARG A 224 3.22 7.72 1.52
N LEU A 225 2.13 7.76 0.75
CA LEU A 225 2.06 8.27 -0.61
C LEU A 225 0.92 9.29 -0.69
N ASP A 226 1.27 10.57 -0.80
CA ASP A 226 0.32 11.64 -1.11
C ASP A 226 0.33 11.92 -2.61
N TRP A 227 -0.65 11.36 -3.30
CA TRP A 227 -0.96 11.68 -4.69
C TRP A 227 -1.93 12.85 -4.73
N THR A 228 -1.47 14.00 -5.23
CA THR A 228 -2.23 15.25 -5.34
C THR A 228 -2.06 15.83 -6.76
N PRO A 229 -2.88 16.79 -7.20
CA PRO A 229 -2.79 17.31 -8.57
C PRO A 229 -1.37 17.75 -8.95
N GLY A 230 -0.79 17.05 -9.93
CA GLY A 230 0.53 17.34 -10.49
C GLY A 230 1.73 16.87 -9.66
N ARG A 231 1.54 16.07 -8.60
CA ARG A 231 2.65 15.53 -7.81
C ARG A 231 2.32 14.27 -7.00
N THR A 232 3.38 13.56 -6.63
CA THR A 232 3.36 12.50 -5.63
C THR A 232 4.43 12.80 -4.58
N THR A 233 4.05 12.81 -3.31
CA THR A 233 4.95 13.01 -2.17
C THR A 233 5.03 11.74 -1.35
N PHE A 234 6.23 11.24 -1.16
CA PHE A 234 6.52 9.97 -0.50
C PHE A 234 7.13 10.21 0.88
N GLY A 235 6.78 9.39 1.85
CA GLY A 235 7.32 9.49 3.20
C GLY A 235 7.34 8.16 3.96
N VAL A 236 8.15 8.14 5.02
CA VAL A 236 8.26 7.00 5.94
C VAL A 236 8.29 7.51 7.38
N ASP A 237 7.53 6.87 8.25
CA ASP A 237 7.46 7.18 9.70
C ASP A 237 7.24 8.68 9.98
N GLY A 238 6.39 9.33 9.17
CA GLY A 238 6.04 10.75 9.29
C GLY A 238 7.04 11.73 8.67
N GLY A 239 8.21 11.25 8.20
CA GLY A 239 9.18 12.08 7.48
C GLY A 239 8.99 12.05 5.97
N GLU A 240 9.01 13.21 5.32
CA GLU A 240 9.06 13.30 3.85
C GLU A 240 10.39 12.74 3.33
N SER A 241 10.32 11.88 2.31
CA SER A 241 11.47 11.28 1.64
C SER A 241 11.75 11.90 0.26
N HIS A 242 10.70 12.13 -0.53
CA HIS A 242 10.82 12.67 -1.89
C HIS A 242 9.49 13.25 -2.36
N THR A 243 9.56 14.31 -3.16
CA THR A 243 8.40 14.83 -3.92
C THR A 243 8.74 14.79 -5.41
N GLN A 244 7.88 14.12 -6.18
CA GLN A 244 8.01 13.95 -7.63
C GLN A 244 6.87 14.67 -8.36
N THR A 245 7.20 15.37 -9.44
CA THR A 245 6.23 16.05 -10.31
C THR A 245 6.25 15.51 -11.74
N PHE A 246 7.37 14.94 -12.16
CA PHE A 246 7.49 14.27 -13.44
C PHE A 246 6.60 13.03 -13.46
N GLN A 247 5.75 12.96 -14.48
CA GLN A 247 4.77 11.87 -14.70
C GLN A 247 3.84 11.58 -13.52
N ALA A 248 3.61 12.55 -12.63
CA ALA A 248 2.62 12.38 -11.58
C ALA A 248 1.27 11.97 -12.18
N PRO A 249 0.61 10.90 -11.68
CA PRO A 249 -0.69 10.49 -12.17
C PRO A 249 -1.69 11.65 -12.09
N ARG A 250 -2.58 11.73 -13.07
CA ARG A 250 -3.54 12.83 -13.26
C ARG A 250 -4.97 12.34 -13.21
N ASP A 251 -5.21 11.16 -13.76
CA ASP A 251 -6.55 10.60 -13.92
C ASP A 251 -6.89 9.63 -12.78
N PRO A 252 -8.18 9.45 -12.45
CA PRO A 252 -8.61 8.52 -11.43
C PRO A 252 -8.02 7.12 -11.65
N SER A 253 -7.40 6.59 -10.60
CA SER A 253 -6.58 5.38 -10.65
C SER A 253 -7.01 4.41 -9.55
N LEU A 254 -6.81 3.11 -9.78
CA LEU A 254 -6.96 2.12 -8.73
C LEU A 254 -5.86 2.30 -7.69
N VAL A 255 -6.10 1.86 -6.46
CA VAL A 255 -5.06 1.73 -5.42
C VAL A 255 -4.82 0.25 -5.19
N LEU A 256 -3.57 -0.19 -5.16
CA LEU A 256 -3.20 -1.59 -5.07
C LEU A 256 -2.10 -1.82 -4.05
N LEU A 257 -2.10 -3.02 -3.49
CA LEU A 257 -0.97 -3.62 -2.79
C LEU A 257 -0.69 -4.95 -3.47
N ASN A 258 0.57 -5.29 -3.71
CA ASN A 258 0.90 -6.62 -4.18
C ASN A 258 2.25 -7.12 -3.67
N VAL A 259 2.41 -8.44 -3.74
CA VAL A 259 3.66 -9.15 -3.50
C VAL A 259 3.87 -10.14 -4.62
N TRP A 260 4.94 -9.95 -5.39
CA TRP A 260 5.17 -10.68 -6.62
C TRP A 260 6.65 -10.96 -6.89
N SER A 261 6.89 -11.88 -7.81
CA SER A 261 8.21 -12.24 -8.31
C SER A 261 8.05 -12.78 -9.72
N ASP A 262 8.79 -12.24 -10.67
CA ASP A 262 8.79 -12.73 -12.06
C ASP A 262 10.16 -13.29 -12.48
N GLY A 263 11.19 -13.13 -11.63
CA GLY A 263 12.56 -13.50 -11.96
C GLY A 263 13.27 -12.51 -12.88
N GLY A 264 12.62 -11.38 -13.19
CA GLY A 264 13.11 -10.33 -14.06
C GLY A 264 14.21 -9.48 -13.42
N VAL A 265 14.67 -8.48 -14.17
CA VAL A 265 15.73 -7.57 -13.74
C VAL A 265 15.30 -6.74 -12.53
N TRP A 266 14.00 -6.55 -12.30
CA TRP A 266 13.49 -5.80 -11.16
C TRP A 266 13.51 -6.62 -9.87
N THR A 267 12.82 -7.76 -9.82
CA THR A 267 12.74 -8.55 -8.58
C THR A 267 13.99 -9.38 -8.34
N GLY A 268 14.72 -9.75 -9.40
CA GLY A 268 15.69 -10.83 -9.37
C GLY A 268 15.03 -12.21 -9.26
N LYS A 269 15.83 -13.26 -9.34
CA LYS A 269 15.35 -14.65 -9.32
C LYS A 269 15.25 -15.20 -7.90
N MET A 270 14.03 -15.57 -7.49
CA MET A 270 13.80 -16.32 -6.26
C MET A 270 14.24 -17.78 -6.40
N ALA A 271 14.94 -18.30 -5.39
CA ALA A 271 15.31 -19.71 -5.32
C ALA A 271 14.07 -20.61 -5.14
N ALA A 272 14.08 -21.83 -5.71
CA ALA A 272 12.98 -22.78 -5.56
C ALA A 272 12.72 -23.10 -4.09
N GLY A 273 11.44 -23.10 -3.68
CA GLY A 273 11.03 -23.21 -2.28
C GLY A 273 11.15 -21.91 -1.48
N GLY A 274 11.60 -20.81 -2.09
CA GLY A 274 11.65 -19.50 -1.45
C GLY A 274 10.25 -18.90 -1.30
N GLU A 275 10.05 -18.15 -0.22
CA GLU A 275 8.85 -17.36 0.04
C GLU A 275 9.25 -15.96 0.50
N ALA A 276 8.49 -14.95 0.07
CA ALA A 276 8.64 -13.58 0.53
C ALA A 276 7.27 -12.98 0.86
N PHE A 277 7.29 -11.98 1.75
CA PHE A 277 6.10 -11.53 2.44
C PHE A 277 6.06 -10.01 2.56
N GLN A 278 4.86 -9.46 2.47
CA GLN A 278 4.50 -8.15 3.01
C GLN A 278 3.49 -8.39 4.13
N ASN A 279 3.85 -8.01 5.36
CA ASN A 279 2.90 -7.99 6.46
C ASN A 279 2.37 -6.57 6.64
N VAL A 280 1.07 -6.44 6.90
CA VAL A 280 0.37 -5.16 7.05
C VAL A 280 -0.43 -5.17 8.34
N GLN A 281 -0.17 -4.22 9.24
CA GLN A 281 -0.97 -4.03 10.45
C GLN A 281 -2.23 -3.24 10.18
N TRP A 282 -2.12 -2.17 9.39
CA TRP A 282 -3.25 -1.34 9.01
C TRP A 282 -2.96 -0.55 7.75
N MET A 283 -4.04 -0.13 7.09
CA MET A 283 -4.05 0.82 5.98
C MET A 283 -4.99 1.96 6.33
N GLU A 284 -4.60 3.19 6.03
CA GLU A 284 -5.40 4.39 6.24
C GLU A 284 -5.31 5.26 5.00
N MET A 285 -6.44 5.73 4.50
CA MET A 285 -6.47 6.48 3.26
C MET A 285 -7.45 7.64 3.33
N LEU A 286 -7.01 8.79 2.82
CA LEU A 286 -7.89 9.86 2.39
C LEU A 286 -7.98 9.82 0.86
N TYR A 287 -9.17 9.89 0.28
CA TYR A 287 -9.33 9.71 -1.16
C TYR A 287 -10.49 10.54 -1.72
N ASP A 288 -10.42 10.76 -3.03
CA ASP A 288 -11.27 11.66 -3.82
C ASP A 288 -11.16 13.10 -3.37
N ILE A 289 -10.42 13.93 -4.12
CA ILE A 289 -10.24 15.34 -3.77
C ILE A 289 -11.56 16.11 -3.79
N VAL A 290 -11.68 17.09 -2.90
CA VAL A 290 -12.83 17.99 -2.86
C VAL A 290 -12.86 18.80 -4.17
N PRO A 291 -13.95 18.71 -4.97
CA PRO A 291 -14.05 19.46 -6.21
C PRO A 291 -13.98 20.97 -6.00
N ALA A 292 -13.42 21.68 -6.97
CA ALA A 292 -13.34 23.13 -6.93
C ALA A 292 -14.73 23.77 -6.66
N GLY A 293 -14.81 24.64 -5.66
CA GLY A 293 -16.03 25.32 -5.26
C GLY A 293 -16.93 24.57 -4.28
N ARG A 294 -16.68 23.27 -3.99
CA ARG A 294 -17.38 22.57 -2.91
C ARG A 294 -16.92 23.09 -1.55
N LYS A 295 -17.88 23.45 -0.70
CA LYS A 295 -17.60 23.87 0.68
C LYS A 295 -17.26 22.66 1.55
N CYS A 296 -16.35 22.85 2.48
CA CYS A 296 -16.09 21.94 3.59
C CYS A 296 -16.14 22.72 4.89
N GLU A 297 -17.26 22.58 5.62
CA GLU A 297 -17.55 23.35 6.82
C GLU A 297 -17.01 22.65 8.06
N ARG A 298 -17.17 21.32 8.12
CA ARG A 298 -16.64 20.44 9.16
C ARG A 298 -15.35 19.78 8.67
N LYS A 299 -14.24 20.49 8.83
CA LYS A 299 -12.91 20.00 8.44
C LYS A 299 -12.36 19.05 9.49
N CYS A 300 -11.78 17.96 9.03
CA CYS A 300 -11.13 16.98 9.88
C CYS A 300 -9.71 16.67 9.40
N SER A 301 -8.88 16.13 10.27
CA SER A 301 -7.53 15.66 9.94
C SER A 301 -7.26 14.36 10.67
N ILE A 302 -6.66 13.39 9.97
CA ILE A 302 -6.13 12.17 10.57
C ILE A 302 -4.68 12.37 11.05
N ASP A 303 -3.92 13.26 10.41
CA ASP A 303 -2.51 13.51 10.76
C ASP A 303 -2.35 14.21 12.12
N LYS A 304 -3.36 14.97 12.55
CA LYS A 304 -3.39 15.60 13.88
C LYS A 304 -4.03 14.71 14.96
N SER A 305 -4.53 13.54 14.60
CA SER A 305 -5.18 12.65 15.55
C SER A 305 -4.14 11.97 16.45
N PRO A 306 -4.37 11.92 17.77
CA PRO A 306 -3.56 11.08 18.66
C PRO A 306 -3.91 9.58 18.53
N GLU A 307 -5.00 9.25 17.84
CA GLU A 307 -5.51 7.90 17.66
C GLU A 307 -5.45 7.49 16.19
N ILE A 308 -4.72 6.41 15.89
CA ILE A 308 -4.59 5.84 14.54
C ILE A 308 -5.97 5.42 14.01
N GLY A 309 -6.29 5.80 12.76
CA GLY A 309 -7.56 5.45 12.13
C GLY A 309 -8.74 6.31 12.59
N LYS A 310 -8.47 7.40 13.30
CA LYS A 310 -9.48 8.33 13.80
C LYS A 310 -9.18 9.73 13.34
N ALA A 311 -10.23 10.49 13.05
CA ALA A 311 -10.12 11.88 12.64
C ALA A 311 -10.35 12.81 13.84
N VAL A 312 -9.74 13.99 13.80
CA VAL A 312 -10.02 15.10 14.73
C VAL A 312 -10.51 16.32 13.96
N ARG A 313 -11.37 17.15 14.57
CA ARG A 313 -11.76 18.44 13.97
C ARG A 313 -10.62 19.45 13.97
N VAL A 314 -10.50 20.22 12.88
CA VAL A 314 -9.43 21.21 12.67
C VAL A 314 -9.91 22.53 12.06
#